data_AF-A0A180EVD8-F1
#
_entry.id   AF-A0A180EVD8-F1
#
_cell.length_a   1.000
_cell.length_b   1.000
_cell.length_c   1.000
_cell.angle_alpha   90.00
_cell.angle_beta   90.00
_cell.angle_gamma   90.00
#
_symmetry.space_group_name_H-M   'P 1'
#
loop_
_entity.id
_entity.type
_entity.pdbx_description
1 polymer ?
#
loop_
_entity_poly.entity_id
_entity_poly.type
_entity_poly.pdbx_seq_one_letter_code
_entity_poly.pdbx_strand_id
1 'polypeptide(L)'
;MAANDKVYELLEIYHSEAKSVHAGTGVPLFLMFAGKLKFMLLIGKNDIKAKKLLSDRQAELRYNNWIKNDYGEKYKSGDWSEGIFFTIDGIRFMSMGIGLSSRGLRDEDQRPDYILVDDVDNKKHVNNDCLMHEGVDWIFEDLIGCCNETDGSVKRFVFANNNSHRNSITQRLKDKFREQAEKSRVEGKNPVHHALTIKAVTDLNTFTPECSEKTSEAYWRHKYAFTPTRSFMRYMHVHI
;
A
#
# COMPACT_ATOMS: atom_id res chain seq x y z
N MET A 1 -9.96 6.28 2.21
CA MET A 1 -9.03 5.84 3.28
C MET A 1 -9.22 6.48 4.67
N ALA A 2 -8.90 7.76 4.91
CA ALA A 2 -8.67 8.28 6.27
C ALA A 2 -9.92 8.49 7.16
N ALA A 3 -11.11 8.59 6.57
CA ALA A 3 -12.36 8.82 7.31
C ALA A 3 -13.02 7.52 7.82
N ASN A 4 -12.66 6.37 7.26
CA ASN A 4 -13.30 5.09 7.56
C ASN A 4 -12.49 4.29 8.59
N ASP A 5 -13.18 3.68 9.54
CA ASP A 5 -12.55 2.81 10.54
C ASP A 5 -12.26 1.41 9.99
N LYS A 6 -13.07 0.95 9.02
CA LYS A 6 -12.86 -0.32 8.32
C LYS A 6 -12.79 -0.07 6.81
N VAL A 7 -11.64 -0.31 6.20
CA VAL A 7 -11.43 -0.12 4.76
C VAL A 7 -10.39 -1.09 4.23
N TYR A 8 -10.65 -1.66 3.06
CA TYR A 8 -9.70 -2.47 2.29
C TYR A 8 -9.52 -1.82 0.92
N GLU A 9 -8.39 -1.18 0.71
CA GLU A 9 -8.14 -0.31 -0.43
C GLU A 9 -6.96 -0.86 -1.25
N LEU A 10 -7.23 -1.20 -2.51
CA LEU A 10 -6.22 -1.56 -3.49
C LEU A 10 -5.94 -0.34 -4.37
N LEU A 11 -4.71 0.15 -4.32
CA LEU A 11 -4.21 1.27 -5.09
C LEU A 11 -3.36 0.73 -6.23
N GLU A 12 -4.00 0.50 -7.37
CA GLU A 12 -3.35 0.16 -8.64
C GLU A 12 -2.95 1.45 -9.34
N ILE A 13 -1.74 1.91 -9.06
CA ILE A 13 -1.25 3.20 -9.57
C ILE A 13 0.02 2.95 -10.39
N TYR A 14 0.10 3.58 -11.56
CA TYR A 14 1.27 3.49 -12.41
C TYR A 14 2.55 4.01 -11.74
N HIS A 15 3.69 3.59 -12.29
CA HIS A 15 4.99 3.94 -11.72
C HIS A 15 5.25 5.46 -11.78
N SER A 16 5.86 6.02 -10.72
CA SER A 16 6.19 7.45 -10.59
C SER A 16 5.08 8.38 -10.08
N GLU A 17 3.91 7.88 -9.68
CA GLU A 17 2.86 8.69 -9.05
C GLU A 17 2.94 8.77 -7.52
N ALA A 18 4.12 8.51 -6.95
CA ALA A 18 4.36 8.63 -5.52
C ALA A 18 3.36 7.84 -4.65
N LYS A 19 2.84 6.70 -5.16
CA LYS A 19 1.86 5.84 -4.45
C LYS A 19 2.34 5.47 -3.03
N SER A 20 3.62 5.11 -2.92
CA SER A 20 4.30 4.76 -1.67
C SER A 20 4.40 5.96 -0.71
N VAL A 21 4.53 7.18 -1.23
CA VAL A 21 4.58 8.40 -0.41
C VAL A 21 3.19 8.71 0.14
N HIS A 22 2.14 8.66 -0.69
CA HIS A 22 0.78 8.97 -0.24
C HIS A 22 0.24 7.91 0.72
N ALA A 23 0.19 6.65 0.28
CA ALA A 23 -0.32 5.53 1.08
C ALA A 23 0.59 5.19 2.25
N GLY A 24 1.87 5.54 2.13
CA GLY A 24 2.86 5.16 3.09
C GLY A 24 3.21 6.21 4.11
N THR A 25 3.48 7.43 3.69
CA THR A 25 3.93 8.48 4.58
C THR A 25 2.77 9.43 4.87
N GLY A 26 2.13 9.98 3.84
CA GLY A 26 1.11 11.01 3.96
C GLY A 26 -0.07 10.57 4.82
N VAL A 27 -0.72 9.46 4.46
CA VAL A 27 -1.93 9.01 5.18
C VAL A 27 -1.61 8.51 6.59
N PRO A 28 -0.59 7.69 6.83
CA PRO A 28 -0.22 7.29 8.19
C PRO A 28 0.17 8.46 9.09
N LEU A 29 0.95 9.43 8.60
CA LEU A 29 1.28 10.62 9.39
C LEU A 29 0.03 11.46 9.70
N PHE A 30 -0.86 11.65 8.73
CA PHE A 30 -2.14 12.33 8.97
C PHE A 30 -2.96 11.62 10.05
N LEU A 31 -3.08 10.28 9.97
CA LEU A 31 -3.80 9.49 10.98
C LEU A 31 -3.11 9.54 12.35
N MET A 32 -1.78 9.57 12.38
CA MET A 32 -0.97 9.72 13.58
C MET A 32 -1.28 11.05 14.29
N PHE A 33 -1.18 12.17 13.58
CA PHE A 33 -1.46 13.49 14.14
C PHE A 33 -2.95 13.70 14.48
N ALA A 34 -3.86 13.02 13.79
CA ALA A 34 -5.28 13.00 14.12
C ALA A 34 -5.64 12.08 15.32
N GLY A 35 -4.67 11.37 15.90
CA GLY A 35 -4.91 10.44 17.02
C GLY A 35 -5.69 9.17 16.62
N LYS A 36 -5.69 8.82 15.32
CA LYS A 36 -6.44 7.70 14.73
C LYS A 36 -5.57 6.51 14.30
N LEU A 37 -4.28 6.57 14.61
CA LEU A 37 -3.30 5.52 14.35
C LEU A 37 -2.66 5.08 15.66
N LYS A 38 -2.65 3.77 15.93
CA LYS A 38 -1.95 3.17 17.07
C LYS A 38 -0.82 2.28 16.62
N PHE A 39 -1.01 1.55 15.52
CA PHE A 39 -0.01 0.60 15.05
C PHE A 39 -0.06 0.44 13.52
N MET A 40 0.98 0.98 12.87
CA MET A 40 1.25 0.74 11.46
C MET A 40 2.15 -0.48 11.23
N LEU A 41 1.72 -1.40 10.37
CA LEU A 41 2.54 -2.49 9.83
C LEU A 41 2.79 -2.28 8.33
N LEU A 42 4.06 -2.26 7.92
CA LEU A 42 4.50 -2.10 6.54
C LEU A 42 5.06 -3.41 6.00
N ILE A 43 4.43 -3.93 4.95
CA ILE A 43 4.87 -5.12 4.23
C ILE A 43 5.56 -4.71 2.94
N GLY A 44 6.83 -5.05 2.84
CA GLY A 44 7.62 -4.89 1.62
C GLY A 44 7.85 -6.23 0.92
N LYS A 45 8.38 -6.16 -0.31
CA LYS A 45 8.78 -7.35 -1.08
C LYS A 45 9.74 -8.28 -0.33
N ASN A 46 10.59 -7.72 0.51
CA ASN A 46 11.47 -8.45 1.43
C ASN A 46 11.78 -7.55 2.62
N ASP A 47 12.37 -8.13 3.66
CA ASP A 47 12.66 -7.44 4.92
C ASP A 47 13.54 -6.19 4.72
N ILE A 48 14.61 -6.30 3.92
CA ILE A 48 15.52 -5.18 3.64
C ILE A 48 14.77 -4.00 2.98
N LYS A 49 13.93 -4.28 1.98
CA LYS A 49 13.12 -3.24 1.32
C LYS A 49 12.07 -2.66 2.24
N ALA A 50 11.43 -3.50 3.07
CA ALA A 50 10.42 -3.06 4.02
C ALA A 50 11.02 -2.09 5.06
N LYS A 51 12.19 -2.46 5.62
CA LYS A 51 12.97 -1.62 6.53
C LYS A 51 13.34 -0.29 5.90
N LYS A 52 13.84 -0.31 4.66
CA LYS A 52 14.16 0.93 3.92
C LYS A 52 12.93 1.83 3.75
N LEU A 53 11.78 1.28 3.37
CA LEU A 53 10.55 2.07 3.25
C LEU A 53 10.11 2.65 4.60
N LEU A 54 10.21 1.86 5.68
CA LEU A 54 9.90 2.34 7.03
C LEU A 54 10.82 3.47 7.46
N SER A 55 12.10 3.36 7.10
CA SER A 55 13.17 4.30 7.41
C SER A 55 12.89 5.72 6.91
N ASP A 56 12.22 5.85 5.76
CA ASP A 56 11.82 7.14 5.20
C ASP A 56 10.86 7.89 6.15
N ARG A 57 9.94 7.17 6.82
CA ARG A 57 9.01 7.77 7.80
C ARG A 57 9.71 8.15 9.09
N GLN A 58 10.64 7.31 9.53
CA GLN A 58 11.45 7.59 10.70
C GLN A 58 12.29 8.86 10.46
N ALA A 59 12.80 9.07 9.24
CA ALA A 59 13.50 10.28 8.84
C ALA A 59 12.60 11.52 8.93
N GLU A 60 11.37 11.45 8.40
CA GLU A 60 10.40 12.55 8.49
C GLU A 60 10.15 12.96 9.95
N LEU A 61 9.86 12.01 10.83
CA LEU A 61 9.59 12.32 12.24
C LEU A 61 10.82 12.81 13.01
N ARG A 62 12.03 12.45 12.58
CA ARG A 62 13.27 12.78 13.29
C ARG A 62 13.90 14.08 12.81
N TYR A 63 13.79 14.41 11.53
CA TYR A 63 14.56 15.50 10.90
C TYR A 63 13.70 16.58 10.24
N ASN A 64 12.39 16.37 10.05
CA ASN A 64 11.53 17.39 9.45
C ASN A 64 11.22 18.52 10.46
N ASN A 65 11.82 19.69 10.26
CA ASN A 65 11.64 20.84 11.15
C ASN A 65 10.21 21.39 11.15
N TRP A 66 9.46 21.27 10.06
CA TRP A 66 8.07 21.73 10.02
C TRP A 66 7.20 20.88 10.94
N ILE A 67 7.36 19.54 10.89
CA ILE A 67 6.68 18.64 11.82
C ILE A 67 7.04 18.97 13.27
N LYS A 68 8.32 19.22 13.56
CA LYS A 68 8.77 19.57 14.92
C LYS A 68 8.20 20.89 15.40
N ASN A 69 8.12 21.88 14.52
CA ASN A 69 7.59 23.19 14.88
C ASN A 69 6.08 23.14 15.16
N ASP A 70 5.34 22.35 14.39
CA ASP A 70 3.87 22.30 14.49
C ASP A 70 3.38 21.31 15.56
N TYR A 71 4.07 20.18 15.73
CA TYR A 71 3.62 19.07 16.58
C TYR A 71 4.60 18.69 17.69
N GLY A 72 5.76 19.33 17.76
CA GLY A 72 6.85 18.97 18.68
C GLY A 72 7.65 17.76 18.22
N GLU A 73 8.62 17.35 19.04
CA GLU A 73 9.34 16.11 18.79
C GLU A 73 8.40 14.91 18.97
N LYS A 74 8.36 14.03 17.97
CA LYS A 74 7.50 12.83 17.99
C LYS A 74 8.27 11.53 18.01
N TYR A 75 9.53 11.51 17.59
CA TYR A 75 10.35 10.31 17.60
C TYR A 75 10.83 10.01 19.02
N LYS A 76 10.67 8.76 19.49
CA LYS A 76 11.12 8.32 20.84
C LYS A 76 12.34 7.42 20.75
N SER A 77 12.19 6.26 20.12
CA SER A 77 13.21 5.22 20.02
C SER A 77 12.92 4.29 18.86
N GLY A 78 13.92 3.52 18.43
CA GLY A 78 13.77 2.51 17.39
C GLY A 78 15.07 2.28 16.65
N ASP A 79 15.25 1.07 16.14
CA ASP A 79 16.40 0.71 15.33
C ASP A 79 15.99 0.54 13.86
N TRP A 80 16.69 1.29 13.02
CA TRP A 80 16.61 1.21 11.55
C TRP A 80 16.87 -0.22 11.08
N SER A 81 17.76 -0.94 11.78
CA SER A 81 18.18 -2.30 11.44
C SER A 81 17.13 -3.36 11.81
N GLU A 82 16.35 -3.11 12.86
CA GLU A 82 15.30 -4.02 13.35
C GLU A 82 13.98 -3.83 12.61
N GLY A 83 13.76 -2.66 11.99
CA GLY A 83 12.53 -2.37 11.25
C GLY A 83 11.36 -2.08 12.17
N ILE A 84 11.63 -1.53 13.36
CA ILE A 84 10.65 -1.14 14.36
C ILE A 84 11.05 0.23 14.93
N PHE A 85 10.08 1.14 15.06
CA PHE A 85 10.26 2.36 15.83
C PHE A 85 8.99 2.79 16.55
N PHE A 86 9.19 3.62 17.57
CA PHE A 86 8.16 4.13 18.48
C PHE A 86 8.16 5.65 18.49
N THR A 87 6.96 6.19 18.60
CA THR A 87 6.76 7.63 18.84
C THR A 87 6.59 7.93 20.32
N ILE A 88 6.72 9.20 20.70
CA ILE A 88 6.52 9.67 22.08
C ILE A 88 5.08 9.42 22.52
N ASP A 89 4.13 9.55 21.58
CA ASP A 89 2.70 9.34 21.81
C ASP A 89 2.32 7.84 21.93
N GLY A 90 3.29 6.92 21.90
CA GLY A 90 3.07 5.48 22.05
C GLY A 90 2.61 4.77 20.76
N ILE A 91 2.65 5.45 19.62
CA ILE A 91 2.30 4.88 18.30
C ILE A 91 3.47 4.04 17.80
N ARG A 92 3.15 2.86 17.27
CA ARG A 92 4.11 1.83 16.85
C ARG A 92 4.18 1.73 15.33
N PHE A 93 5.39 1.59 14.82
CA PHE A 93 5.65 1.40 13.41
C PHE A 93 6.56 0.18 13.23
N MET A 94 6.09 -0.83 12.50
CA MET A 94 6.84 -2.05 12.22
C MET A 94 6.87 -2.32 10.72
N SER A 95 7.93 -2.99 10.27
CA SER A 95 8.06 -3.46 8.89
C SER A 95 8.42 -4.93 8.82
N MET A 96 8.02 -5.58 7.73
CA MET A 96 8.25 -7.00 7.51
C MET A 96 8.24 -7.32 6.02
N GLY A 97 8.93 -8.39 5.62
CA GLY A 97 8.82 -8.96 4.28
C GLY A 97 7.53 -9.78 4.08
N ILE A 98 7.02 -9.82 2.85
CA ILE A 98 5.92 -10.72 2.47
C ILE A 98 6.28 -12.19 2.72
N GLY A 99 5.32 -12.99 3.21
CA GLY A 99 5.48 -14.43 3.46
C GLY A 99 6.22 -14.78 4.76
N LEU A 100 6.66 -13.79 5.53
CA LEU A 100 7.13 -14.03 6.90
C LEU A 100 5.95 -14.25 7.84
N SER A 101 6.20 -14.86 9.00
CA SER A 101 5.16 -15.14 10.00
C SER A 101 4.60 -13.84 10.57
N SER A 102 3.47 -13.37 10.02
CA SER A 102 2.72 -12.23 10.52
C SER A 102 1.74 -12.63 11.62
N ARG A 103 1.29 -13.89 11.64
CA ARG A 103 0.23 -14.33 12.55
C ARG A 103 0.66 -14.20 14.01
N GLY A 104 -0.19 -13.54 14.81
CA GLY A 104 0.08 -13.28 16.23
C GLY A 104 1.03 -12.10 16.48
N LEU A 105 1.38 -11.33 15.44
CA LEU A 105 2.15 -10.10 15.56
C LEU A 105 1.34 -9.09 16.37
N ARG A 106 1.76 -8.96 17.63
CA ARG A 106 1.32 -7.97 18.60
C ARG A 106 2.56 -7.41 19.25
N ASP A 107 2.49 -6.15 19.59
CA ASP A 107 3.48 -5.54 20.46
C ASP A 107 2.75 -5.07 21.72
N GLU A 108 3.03 -5.77 22.82
CA GLU A 108 2.20 -5.81 24.03
C GLU A 108 0.73 -6.18 23.70
N ASP A 109 -0.21 -5.29 24.00
CA ASP A 109 -1.65 -5.48 23.74
C ASP A 109 -2.14 -4.81 22.45
N GLN A 110 -1.24 -4.16 21.69
CA GLN A 110 -1.62 -3.44 20.47
C GLN A 110 -1.49 -4.34 19.23
N ARG A 111 -2.54 -4.31 18.40
CA ARG A 111 -2.59 -4.95 17.08
C ARG A 111 -2.55 -3.90 15.97
N PRO A 112 -2.07 -4.26 14.77
CA PRO A 112 -2.09 -3.35 13.63
C PRO A 112 -3.51 -2.83 13.35
N ASP A 113 -3.63 -1.51 13.24
CA ASP A 113 -4.85 -0.82 12.79
C ASP A 113 -4.68 -0.20 11.39
N TYR A 114 -3.44 -0.15 10.90
CA TYR A 114 -3.09 0.21 9.53
C TYR A 114 -2.05 -0.75 8.96
N ILE A 115 -2.39 -1.47 7.90
CA ILE A 115 -1.47 -2.37 7.19
C ILE A 115 -1.27 -1.85 5.77
N LEU A 116 -0.02 -1.58 5.41
CA LEU A 116 0.37 -1.22 4.06
C LEU A 116 1.19 -2.32 3.42
N VAL A 117 0.78 -2.79 2.24
CA VAL A 117 1.57 -3.68 1.40
C VAL A 117 2.07 -2.89 0.19
N ASP A 118 3.38 -2.72 0.03
CA ASP A 118 3.97 -1.88 -1.01
C ASP A 118 4.95 -2.66 -1.91
N ASP A 119 4.72 -2.58 -3.23
CA ASP A 119 5.60 -3.09 -4.29
C ASP A 119 6.06 -4.55 -4.10
N VAL A 120 5.15 -5.43 -3.67
CA VAL A 120 5.47 -6.83 -3.33
C VAL A 120 5.59 -7.77 -4.52
N ASP A 121 4.96 -7.45 -5.65
CA ASP A 121 4.97 -8.34 -6.82
C ASP A 121 6.38 -8.59 -7.35
N ASN A 122 6.73 -9.88 -7.50
CA ASN A 122 8.01 -10.28 -8.04
C ASN A 122 7.87 -10.84 -9.45
N LYS A 123 8.53 -10.20 -10.42
CA LYS A 123 8.61 -10.67 -11.81
C LYS A 123 9.08 -12.12 -11.98
N LYS A 124 9.85 -12.66 -11.02
CA LYS A 124 10.26 -14.08 -11.05
C LYS A 124 9.11 -15.04 -10.67
N HIS A 125 8.17 -14.61 -9.83
CA HIS A 125 7.11 -15.46 -9.30
C HIS A 125 5.81 -15.37 -10.11
N VAL A 126 5.60 -14.34 -10.94
CA VAL A 126 4.36 -14.21 -11.74
C VAL A 126 4.11 -15.36 -12.73
N ASN A 127 5.15 -16.12 -13.08
CA ASN A 127 5.02 -17.31 -13.94
C ASN A 127 4.63 -18.57 -13.15
N ASN A 128 4.68 -18.53 -11.82
CA ASN A 128 4.31 -19.64 -10.95
C ASN A 128 2.99 -19.33 -10.25
N ASP A 129 1.93 -19.99 -10.72
CA ASP A 129 0.58 -19.78 -10.22
C ASP A 129 0.40 -20.15 -8.74
N CYS A 130 1.08 -21.20 -8.28
CA CYS A 130 1.05 -21.66 -6.90
C CYS A 130 1.58 -20.58 -5.96
N LEU A 131 2.75 -20.00 -6.28
CA LEU A 131 3.36 -18.94 -5.47
C LEU A 131 2.49 -17.67 -5.43
N MET A 132 1.76 -17.36 -6.50
CA MET A 132 0.85 -16.22 -6.53
C MET A 132 -0.42 -16.47 -5.72
N HIS A 133 -0.95 -17.70 -5.74
CA HIS A 133 -2.02 -18.11 -4.84
C HIS A 133 -1.59 -18.04 -3.37
N GLU A 134 -0.47 -18.68 -3.01
CA GLU A 134 0.07 -18.66 -1.64
C GLU A 134 0.29 -17.23 -1.13
N GLY A 135 0.77 -16.32 -1.99
CA GLY A 135 0.93 -14.92 -1.62
C GLY A 135 -0.40 -14.19 -1.36
N VAL A 136 -1.46 -14.52 -2.11
CA VAL A 136 -2.80 -13.96 -1.88
C VAL A 136 -3.43 -14.56 -0.62
N ASP A 137 -3.28 -15.87 -0.41
CA ASP A 137 -3.80 -16.57 0.76
C ASP A 137 -3.13 -16.06 2.03
N TRP A 138 -1.80 -15.89 2.01
CA TRP A 138 -1.06 -15.26 3.12
C TRP A 138 -1.56 -13.84 3.43
N ILE A 139 -1.92 -13.04 2.42
CA ILE A 139 -2.48 -11.69 2.65
C ILE A 139 -3.83 -11.77 3.37
N PHE A 140 -4.73 -12.64 2.93
CA PHE A 140 -6.07 -12.73 3.51
C PHE A 140 -6.11 -13.45 4.86
N GLU A 141 -5.36 -14.54 5.00
CA GLU A 141 -5.42 -15.40 6.18
C GLU A 141 -4.48 -14.90 7.28
N ASP A 142 -3.21 -14.69 6.95
CA ASP A 142 -2.18 -14.39 7.95
C ASP A 142 -2.06 -12.88 8.20
N LEU A 143 -1.95 -12.07 7.15
CA LEU A 143 -1.69 -10.64 7.29
C LEU A 143 -2.91 -9.87 7.79
N ILE A 144 -4.05 -10.00 7.12
CA ILE A 144 -5.30 -9.34 7.55
C ILE A 144 -5.76 -9.89 8.90
N GLY A 145 -5.51 -11.18 9.19
CA GLY A 145 -5.79 -11.82 10.47
C GLY A 145 -4.96 -11.28 11.65
N CYS A 146 -3.95 -10.45 11.41
CA CYS A 146 -3.20 -9.75 12.48
C CYS A 146 -4.03 -8.66 13.15
N CYS A 147 -4.95 -8.04 12.41
CA CYS A 147 -5.83 -7.01 12.92
C CYS A 147 -6.69 -7.53 14.08
N ASN A 148 -7.23 -6.61 14.89
CA ASN A 148 -8.13 -7.00 15.97
C ASN A 148 -9.50 -7.43 15.41
N GLU A 149 -10.00 -8.62 15.73
CA GLU A 149 -11.29 -9.12 15.22
C GLU A 149 -12.52 -8.67 16.02
N THR A 150 -12.36 -7.86 17.08
CA THR A 150 -13.49 -7.35 17.88
C THR A 150 -14.35 -6.35 17.11
N ASP A 151 -15.65 -6.31 17.38
CA ASP A 151 -16.55 -5.28 16.86
C ASP A 151 -16.10 -3.87 17.25
N GLY A 152 -16.20 -2.94 16.30
CA GLY A 152 -15.72 -1.56 16.45
C GLY A 152 -14.19 -1.40 16.36
N SER A 153 -13.44 -2.48 16.10
CA SER A 153 -12.01 -2.38 15.81
C SER A 153 -11.74 -1.62 14.50
N VAL A 154 -10.67 -0.84 14.52
CA VAL A 154 -10.18 -0.13 13.35
C VAL A 154 -9.30 -1.07 12.52
N LYS A 155 -9.60 -1.21 11.24
CA LYS A 155 -8.82 -2.01 10.28
C LYS A 155 -8.67 -1.26 8.96
N ARG A 156 -7.46 -0.81 8.66
CA ARG A 156 -7.14 -0.15 7.40
C ARG A 156 -6.18 -1.01 6.59
N PHE A 157 -6.80 -1.80 5.72
CA PHE A 157 -6.28 -2.53 4.57
C PHE A 157 -5.72 -1.65 3.45
N VAL A 158 -4.41 -1.55 3.19
CA VAL A 158 -3.92 -0.81 1.99
C VAL A 158 -2.92 -1.63 1.19
N PHE A 159 -3.24 -1.92 -0.07
CA PHE A 159 -2.35 -2.59 -1.00
C PHE A 159 -1.97 -1.64 -2.13
N ALA A 160 -0.73 -1.16 -2.17
CA ALA A 160 -0.24 -0.21 -3.16
C ALA A 160 0.75 -0.88 -4.11
N ASN A 161 0.36 -1.02 -5.38
CA ASN A 161 1.24 -1.66 -6.37
C ASN A 161 0.94 -1.21 -7.80
N ASN A 162 1.90 -1.44 -8.70
CA ASN A 162 1.64 -1.38 -10.13
C ASN A 162 1.27 -2.79 -10.62
N ASN A 163 0.13 -2.92 -11.29
CA ASN A 163 -0.27 -4.17 -11.90
C ASN A 163 0.45 -4.42 -13.24
N SER A 164 1.40 -5.35 -13.20
CA SER A 164 2.28 -5.64 -14.33
C SER A 164 1.97 -6.94 -15.08
N HIS A 165 1.13 -7.82 -14.50
CA HIS A 165 0.85 -9.14 -15.06
C HIS A 165 -0.50 -9.66 -14.59
N ARG A 166 -1.21 -10.40 -15.46
CA ARG A 166 -2.53 -10.98 -15.14
C ARG A 166 -2.49 -11.94 -13.95
N ASN A 167 -1.39 -12.65 -13.80
CA ASN A 167 -1.19 -13.59 -12.70
C ASN A 167 -0.62 -12.94 -11.42
N SER A 168 -0.40 -11.62 -11.41
CA SER A 168 0.16 -10.95 -10.25
C SER A 168 -0.76 -11.03 -9.04
N ILE A 169 -0.18 -10.87 -7.85
CA ILE A 169 -0.95 -10.75 -6.60
C ILE A 169 -1.92 -9.56 -6.72
N THR A 170 -1.47 -8.47 -7.33
CA THR A 170 -2.29 -7.27 -7.56
C THR A 170 -3.57 -7.57 -8.34
N GLN A 171 -3.48 -8.26 -9.48
CA GLN A 171 -4.64 -8.58 -10.30
C GLN A 171 -5.60 -9.53 -9.57
N ARG A 172 -5.06 -10.55 -8.90
CA ARG A 172 -5.85 -11.51 -8.12
C ARG A 172 -6.60 -10.84 -6.97
N LEU A 173 -5.94 -9.97 -6.22
CA LEU A 173 -6.57 -9.18 -5.15
C LEU A 173 -7.64 -8.24 -5.69
N LYS A 174 -7.39 -7.60 -6.84
CA LYS A 174 -8.35 -6.70 -7.50
C LYS A 174 -9.65 -7.43 -7.87
N ASP A 175 -9.53 -8.65 -8.40
CA ASP A 175 -10.70 -9.46 -8.75
C ASP A 175 -11.47 -9.91 -7.49
N LYS A 176 -10.77 -10.31 -6.42
CA LYS A 176 -11.38 -10.63 -5.13
C LYS A 176 -12.10 -9.43 -4.50
N PHE A 177 -11.49 -8.24 -4.52
CA PHE A 177 -12.08 -7.03 -3.96
C PHE A 177 -13.34 -6.62 -4.73
N ARG A 178 -13.34 -6.78 -6.06
CA ARG A 178 -14.55 -6.57 -6.88
C ARG A 178 -15.66 -7.54 -6.52
N GLU A 179 -15.35 -8.82 -6.37
CA GLU A 179 -16.30 -9.86 -5.96
C GLU A 179 -16.91 -9.53 -4.59
N GLN A 180 -16.10 -9.16 -3.61
CA GLN A 180 -16.55 -8.81 -2.26
C GLN A 180 -17.36 -7.50 -2.22
N ALA A 181 -16.96 -6.51 -3.00
CA ALA A 181 -17.72 -5.27 -3.13
C ALA A 181 -19.10 -5.53 -3.74
N GLU A 182 -19.19 -6.39 -4.75
CA GLU A 182 -20.46 -6.75 -5.39
C GLU A 182 -21.38 -7.51 -4.43
N LYS A 183 -20.85 -8.50 -3.70
CA LYS A 183 -21.61 -9.19 -2.63
C LYS A 183 -22.17 -8.22 -1.60
N SER A 184 -21.38 -7.25 -1.17
CA SER A 184 -21.82 -6.21 -0.23
C SER A 184 -22.99 -5.39 -0.79
N ARG A 185 -22.92 -5.02 -2.08
CA ARG A 185 -23.99 -4.26 -2.76
C ARG A 185 -25.27 -5.07 -2.90
N VAL A 186 -25.18 -6.36 -3.24
CA VAL A 186 -26.34 -7.27 -3.33
C VAL A 186 -27.03 -7.40 -1.97
N GLU A 187 -26.28 -7.41 -0.88
CA GLU A 187 -26.81 -7.38 0.48
C GLU A 187 -27.33 -5.99 0.92
N GLY A 188 -27.24 -4.96 0.07
CA GLY A 188 -27.67 -3.60 0.39
C GLY A 188 -26.74 -2.85 1.36
N LYS A 189 -25.51 -3.34 1.57
CA LYS A 189 -24.50 -2.72 2.43
C LYS A 189 -23.51 -1.90 1.62
N ASN A 190 -22.94 -0.87 2.24
CA ASN A 190 -21.83 -0.14 1.64
C ASN A 190 -20.59 -1.04 1.56
N PRO A 191 -19.94 -1.17 0.39
CA PRO A 191 -18.77 -2.00 0.25
C PRO A 191 -17.59 -1.41 1.02
N VAL A 192 -16.93 -2.24 1.82
CA VAL A 192 -15.67 -1.87 2.51
C VAL A 192 -14.42 -2.11 1.67
N HIS A 193 -14.57 -2.87 0.57
CA HIS A 193 -13.50 -3.20 -0.38
C HIS A 193 -13.56 -2.23 -1.57
N HIS A 194 -12.44 -1.57 -1.85
CA HIS A 194 -12.30 -0.59 -2.92
C HIS A 194 -11.05 -0.87 -3.74
N ALA A 195 -11.16 -0.72 -5.06
CA ALA A 195 -10.02 -0.80 -5.98
C ALA A 195 -9.96 0.49 -6.80
N LEU A 196 -8.93 1.29 -6.57
CA LEU A 196 -8.62 2.48 -7.34
C LEU A 196 -7.57 2.13 -8.39
N THR A 197 -7.87 2.41 -9.66
CA THR A 197 -6.95 2.24 -10.78
C THR A 197 -6.62 3.60 -11.36
N ILE A 198 -5.34 3.96 -11.40
CA ILE A 198 -4.83 5.19 -12.02
C ILE A 198 -3.80 4.81 -13.09
N LYS A 199 -4.12 5.11 -14.36
CA LYS A 199 -3.24 4.87 -15.51
C LYS A 199 -2.42 6.12 -15.82
N ALA A 200 -1.35 5.95 -16.58
CA ALA A 200 -0.56 7.09 -17.06
C ALA A 200 -1.35 7.99 -18.01
N VAL A 201 -2.02 7.38 -18.98
CA VAL A 201 -2.87 8.06 -19.96
C VAL A 201 -4.22 7.37 -20.02
N THR A 202 -5.25 8.15 -20.29
CA THR A 202 -6.64 7.68 -20.40
C THR A 202 -6.83 6.78 -21.61
N ASP A 203 -6.27 7.18 -22.76
CA ASP A 203 -6.31 6.46 -24.03
C ASP A 203 -4.95 6.57 -24.76
N LEU A 204 -4.63 5.54 -25.55
CA LEU A 204 -3.44 5.46 -26.41
C LEU A 204 -3.60 6.24 -27.73
N ASN A 205 -4.79 6.75 -28.05
CA ASN A 205 -4.97 7.62 -29.22
C ASN A 205 -4.62 9.07 -28.89
N THR A 206 -5.20 9.59 -27.80
CA THR A 206 -5.03 10.98 -27.37
C THR A 206 -3.80 11.18 -26.50
N PHE A 207 -3.36 10.15 -25.77
CA PHE A 207 -2.30 10.25 -24.75
C PHE A 207 -2.59 11.30 -23.67
N THR A 208 -3.88 11.56 -23.41
CA THR A 208 -4.28 12.52 -22.36
C THR A 208 -3.88 11.95 -21.00
N PRO A 209 -2.99 12.62 -20.24
CA PRO A 209 -2.52 12.13 -18.95
C PRO A 209 -3.62 12.17 -17.90
N GLU A 210 -3.71 11.16 -17.03
CA GLU A 210 -4.62 11.24 -15.87
C GLU A 210 -4.14 12.26 -14.84
N CYS A 211 -2.81 12.49 -14.77
CA CYS A 211 -2.20 13.56 -13.98
C CYS A 211 -1.56 14.60 -14.91
N SER A 212 -2.39 15.54 -15.39
CA SER A 212 -1.98 16.63 -16.29
C SER A 212 -1.02 17.62 -15.64
N GLU A 213 -0.99 17.71 -14.31
CA GLU A 213 -0.10 18.60 -13.56
C GLU A 213 1.38 18.18 -13.64
N LYS A 214 1.65 16.87 -13.82
CA LYS A 214 3.01 16.32 -13.82
C LYS A 214 3.56 16.03 -15.20
N THR A 215 2.70 15.66 -16.13
CA THR A 215 3.12 15.13 -17.44
C THR A 215 2.27 15.70 -18.55
N SER A 216 2.88 15.86 -19.73
CA SER A 216 2.20 16.33 -20.94
C SER A 216 1.92 15.19 -21.91
N GLU A 217 0.98 15.40 -22.82
CA GLU A 217 0.67 14.45 -23.90
C GLU A 217 1.90 14.16 -24.77
N ALA A 218 2.69 15.20 -25.09
CA ALA A 218 3.90 15.09 -25.88
C ALA A 218 4.95 14.17 -25.21
N TYR A 219 5.10 14.27 -23.89
CA TYR A 219 5.99 13.39 -23.14
C TYR A 219 5.56 11.92 -23.25
N TRP A 220 4.26 11.63 -23.08
CA TRP A 220 3.76 10.25 -23.16
C TRP A 220 3.83 9.68 -24.58
N ARG A 221 3.58 10.50 -25.61
CA ARG A 221 3.77 10.10 -27.02
C ARG A 221 5.22 9.75 -27.31
N HIS A 222 6.15 10.61 -26.89
CA HIS A 222 7.58 10.35 -27.03
C HIS A 222 7.95 9.06 -26.28
N LYS A 223 7.55 8.93 -25.01
CA LYS A 223 7.85 7.74 -24.21
C LYS A 223 7.28 6.46 -24.81
N TYR A 224 6.07 6.50 -25.38
CA TYR A 224 5.47 5.38 -26.08
C TYR A 224 6.29 4.95 -27.29
N ALA A 225 6.75 5.90 -28.12
CA ALA A 225 7.54 5.61 -29.32
C ALA A 225 8.90 4.95 -29.01
N PHE A 226 9.54 5.33 -27.91
CA PHE A 226 10.89 4.84 -27.54
C PHE A 226 10.89 3.71 -26.50
N THR A 227 9.73 3.27 -26.02
CA THR A 227 9.63 2.19 -25.02
C THR A 227 9.04 0.93 -25.66
N PRO A 228 9.62 -0.26 -25.43
CA PRO A 228 8.99 -1.50 -25.89
C PRO A 228 7.54 -1.62 -25.43
N THR A 229 6.63 -2.06 -26.31
CA THR A 229 5.18 -2.07 -26.07
C THR A 229 4.81 -2.72 -24.73
N ARG A 230 5.37 -3.90 -24.43
CA ARG A 230 5.13 -4.62 -23.16
C ARG A 230 5.54 -3.79 -21.94
N SER A 231 6.62 -3.02 -22.04
CA SER A 231 7.08 -2.16 -20.95
C SER A 231 6.17 -0.94 -20.78
N PHE A 232 5.69 -0.36 -21.88
CA PHE A 232 4.76 0.77 -21.82
C PHE A 232 3.40 0.37 -21.25
N MET A 233 2.88 -0.81 -21.59
CA MET A 233 1.56 -1.25 -21.11
C MET A 233 1.46 -1.43 -19.59
N ARG A 234 2.59 -1.51 -18.88
CA ARG A 234 2.62 -1.44 -17.42
C ARG A 234 2.19 -0.08 -16.86
N TYR A 235 2.27 0.98 -17.65
CA TYR A 235 1.73 2.29 -17.29
C TYR A 235 0.21 2.38 -17.51
N MET A 236 -0.34 1.45 -18.28
CA MET A 236 -1.77 1.35 -18.60
C MET A 236 -2.49 0.25 -17.81
N HIS A 237 -1.74 -0.51 -16.99
CA HIS A 237 -2.21 -1.73 -16.33
C HIS A 237 -2.81 -2.77 -17.28
N VAL A 238 -2.30 -2.82 -18.52
CA VAL A 238 -2.73 -3.80 -19.53
C VAL A 238 -1.72 -4.95 -19.59
N HIS A 239 -2.24 -6.17 -19.59
CA HIS A 239 -1.45 -7.38 -19.70
C HIS A 239 -1.33 -7.80 -21.17
N ILE A 240 -0.10 -7.75 -21.68
CA ILE A 240 0.31 -8.34 -22.98
C ILE A 240 1.14 -9.58 -22.69
#